data_AF-A0AAD9YED2-F1
#
_entry.id   AF-A0AAD9YED2-F1
#
_cell.length_a   1.000
_cell.length_b   1.000
_cell.length_c   1.000
_cell.angle_alpha   90.00
_cell.angle_beta   90.00
_cell.angle_gamma   90.00
#
_symmetry.space_group_name_H-M   'P 1'
#
loop_
_entity.id
_entity.type
_entity.pdbx_description
1 polymer ?
#
loop_
_entity_poly.entity_id
_entity_poly.type
_entity_poly.pdbx_seq_one_letter_code
_entity_poly.pdbx_strand_id
1 'polypeptide(L)' 'MNEGDALDPDWKASFYGENYDKLLGVKNVYDPESVFYCPTCVGSDMWEADGAGRLCRAS' A
#
# COMPACT_ATOMS: atom_id res chain seq x y z
N MET A 1 -1.31 10.50 -4.70
CA MET A 1 0.01 9.84 -4.73
C MET A 1 1.04 10.62 -5.53
N ASN A 2 0.89 10.81 -6.86
CA ASN A 2 1.97 11.33 -7.71
C ASN A 2 2.57 12.64 -7.22
N GLU A 3 1.72 13.53 -6.70
CA GLU A 3 2.10 14.78 -6.03
C GLU A 3 1.30 14.92 -4.73
N GLY A 4 1.37 13.92 -3.85
CA GLY A 4 0.68 13.91 -2.56
C GLY A 4 1.63 13.77 -1.38
N ASP A 5 1.11 13.93 -0.16
CA ASP A 5 1.89 13.70 1.06
C ASP A 5 2.13 12.20 1.28
N ALA A 6 3.39 11.78 1.21
CA ALA A 6 3.78 10.38 1.42
C ALA A 6 3.62 9.91 2.88
N LEU A 7 3.43 10.85 3.81
CA LEU A 7 3.28 10.59 5.25
C LEU A 7 1.82 10.73 5.73
N ASP A 8 0.86 10.92 4.81
CA ASP A 8 -0.57 11.00 5.13
C ASP A 8 -1.05 9.68 5.78
N PRO A 9 -1.50 9.68 7.05
CA PRO A 9 -2.04 8.47 7.68
C PRO A 9 -3.32 7.96 7.01
N ASP A 10 -4.05 8.83 6.31
CA ASP A 10 -5.31 8.54 5.62
C ASP A 10 -5.11 8.35 4.09
N TRP A 11 -3.87 8.09 3.65
CA TRP A 11 -3.50 8.00 2.22
C TRP A 11 -4.41 7.09 1.38
N LYS A 12 -4.97 6.02 1.97
CA LYS A 12 -5.91 5.13 1.26
C LYS A 12 -7.15 5.91 0.78
N ALA A 13 -7.73 6.71 1.68
CA ALA A 13 -8.86 7.55 1.37
C ALA A 13 -8.45 8.74 0.47
N SER A 14 -7.36 9.44 0.83
CA SER A 14 -6.90 10.61 0.08
C SER A 14 -6.49 10.30 -1.37
N PHE A 15 -5.88 9.14 -1.63
CA PHE A 15 -5.36 8.79 -2.96
C PHE A 15 -6.29 7.93 -3.79
N TYR A 16 -7.09 7.07 -3.17
CA TYR A 16 -7.91 6.08 -3.89
C TYR A 16 -9.40 6.19 -3.57
N GLY A 17 -9.76 6.72 -2.40
CA GLY A 17 -11.13 6.89 -1.95
C GLY A 17 -11.92 5.58 -1.99
N GLU A 18 -13.17 5.66 -2.45
CA GLU A 18 -14.09 4.52 -2.55
C GLU A 18 -13.60 3.41 -3.50
N ASN A 19 -12.59 3.67 -4.34
CA ASN A 19 -12.04 2.66 -5.25
C ASN A 19 -11.03 1.72 -4.59
N TYR A 20 -10.59 2.00 -3.35
CA TYR A 20 -9.51 1.24 -2.72
C TYR A 20 -9.78 -0.26 -2.67
N ASP A 21 -10.96 -0.67 -2.22
CA ASP A 21 -11.30 -2.10 -2.07
C ASP A 21 -11.34 -2.84 -3.41
N LYS A 22 -11.84 -2.18 -4.46
CA LYS A 22 -11.84 -2.74 -5.82
C LYS A 22 -10.42 -2.92 -6.34
N LEU A 23 -9.56 -1.93 -6.15
CA LEU A 23 -8.17 -1.98 -6.57
C LEU A 23 -7.38 -3.03 -5.76
N LEU A 24 -7.66 -3.15 -4.47
CA LEU A 24 -7.06 -4.19 -3.61
C LEU A 24 -7.47 -5.58 -4.08
N GLY A 25 -8.73 -5.78 -4.49
CA GLY A 25 -9.19 -7.01 -5.12
C GLY A 25 -8.38 -7.35 -6.38
N VAL A 26 -8.17 -6.38 -7.28
CA VAL A 26 -7.33 -6.57 -8.47
C VAL A 26 -5.88 -6.91 -8.08
N LYS A 27 -5.30 -6.16 -7.15
CA LYS A 27 -3.94 -6.40 -6.63
C LYS A 27 -3.79 -7.84 -6.12
N ASN A 28 -4.75 -8.34 -5.35
CA ASN A 28 -4.71 -9.70 -4.80
C ASN A 28 -4.86 -10.79 -5.86
N VAL A 29 -5.51 -10.51 -7.00
CA VAL A 29 -5.58 -11.47 -8.13
C VAL A 29 -4.24 -11.57 -8.86
N TYR A 30 -3.60 -10.44 -9.13
CA TYR A 30 -2.39 -10.39 -9.97
C TYR A 30 -1.08 -10.47 -9.18
N ASP A 31 -1.09 -10.10 -7.91
CA ASP A 31 0.06 -10.14 -7.00
C ASP A 31 -0.36 -10.65 -5.61
N PRO A 32 -0.82 -11.92 -5.51
CA PRO A 32 -1.30 -12.51 -4.27
C PRO A 32 -0.22 -12.60 -3.19
N GLU A 33 1.05 -12.68 -3.61
CA GLU A 33 2.21 -12.73 -2.71
C GLU A 33 2.75 -11.32 -2.41
N SER A 34 2.07 -10.25 -2.84
CA SER A 34 2.44 -8.85 -2.58
C SER A 34 3.91 -8.53 -2.88
N VAL A 35 4.46 -9.11 -3.96
CA VAL A 35 5.85 -8.96 -4.39
C VAL A 35 6.15 -7.51 -4.79
N PHE A 36 5.19 -6.83 -5.43
CA PHE A 36 5.36 -5.46 -5.88
C PHE A 36 4.95 -4.48 -4.79
N TYR A 37 5.93 -4.01 -4.02
CA TYR A 37 5.76 -2.99 -3.00
C TYR A 37 6.14 -1.59 -3.50
N CYS A 38 5.36 -0.58 -3.09
CA CYS A 38 5.77 0.82 -3.10
C CYS A 38 5.03 1.58 -1.98
N PRO A 39 5.64 2.62 -1.36
CA PRO A 39 4.97 3.40 -0.32
C PRO A 39 3.66 4.00 -0.84
N THR A 40 2.58 3.87 -0.06
CA THR A 40 1.21 4.36 -0.39
C THR A 40 0.56 3.75 -1.63
N CYS A 41 1.14 2.68 -2.19
CA CYS A 41 0.49 1.90 -3.23
C CYS A 41 -0.62 1.03 -2.65
N VAL A 42 -1.60 0.65 -3.47
CA VAL A 42 -2.66 -0.27 -3.04
C VAL A 42 -2.07 -1.56 -2.46
N GLY A 43 -2.47 -1.89 -1.22
CA GLY A 43 -1.97 -3.05 -0.48
C GLY A 43 -0.57 -2.89 0.12
N SER A 44 0.03 -1.69 0.10
CA SER A 44 1.36 -1.46 0.68
C SER A 44 1.40 -1.66 2.19
N ASP A 45 0.24 -1.59 2.86
CA ASP A 45 0.04 -1.85 4.29
C ASP A 45 0.20 -3.32 4.70
N MET A 46 0.34 -4.24 3.74
CA MET A 46 0.77 -5.62 4.00
C MET A 46 2.25 -5.72 4.40
N TRP A 47 2.98 -4.62 4.27
CA TRP A 47 4.39 -4.51 4.60
C TRP A 47 4.62 -3.30 5.51
N GLU A 48 5.59 -3.44 6.41
CA GLU A 48 6.13 -2.36 7.22
C GLU A 48 7.65 -2.35 7.12
N ALA A 49 8.25 -1.17 7.17
CA ALA A 49 9.71 -1.04 7.24
C ALA A 49 10.16 -1.08 8.70
N ASP A 50 11.14 -1.91 9.03
CA ASP A 50 11.80 -1.86 10.34
C ASP A 50 12.68 -0.61 10.48
N GLY A 51 13.27 -0.40 11.66
CA GLY A 51 14.15 0.74 11.92
C GLY A 51 15.44 0.77 11.07
N ALA A 52 15.77 -0.32 10.39
CA ALA A 52 16.89 -0.41 9.45
C ALA A 52 16.44 -0.29 7.98
N GLY A 53 15.14 -0.11 7.73
CA GLY A 53 14.55 0.02 6.40
C GLY A 53 14.29 -1.32 5.69
N ARG A 54 14.39 -2.46 6.39
CA ARG A 54 14.00 -3.76 5.83
C ARG A 54 12.47 -3.85 5.79
N LEU A 55 11.93 -4.30 4.66
CA LEU A 55 10.50 -4.62 4.56
C LEU A 55 10.20 -5.96 5.23
N CYS A 56 9.27 -5.93 6.17
CA CYS A 56 8.72 -7.06 6.91
C CYS A 56 7.22 -7.14 6.65
N ARG A 57 6.65 -8.35 6.72
CA ARG A 57 5.18 -8.48 6.70
C ARG A 57 4.60 -7.83 7.94
N ALA A 58 3.63 -6.95 7.75
CA ALA A 58 2.90 -6.36 8.84
C ALA A 58 2.16 -7.46 9.62
N SER A 59 2.22 -7.40 10.95
CA SER A 59 1.63 -8.38 11.87
C SER A 59 0.16 -8.13 12.17
#